data_AF-A0A642C3A7-F1
#
_entry.id   AF-A0A642C3A7-F1
#
_cell.length_a   1.000
_cell.length_b   1.000
_cell.length_c   1.000
_cell.angle_alpha   90.00
_cell.angle_beta   90.00
_cell.angle_gamma   90.00
#
_symmetry.space_group_name_H-M   'P 1'
#
loop_
_entity.id
_entity.type
_entity.pdbx_description
1 polymer ?
#
loop_
_entity_poly.entity_id
_entity_poly.type
_entity_poly.pdbx_seq_one_letter_code
_entity_poly.pdbx_strand_id
1 'polypeptide(L)'
;MVTRNDSLWKTLDWVTIGIYLLLIVGGWFSVCGASYDYGDRDFFDFSTRAGKQFVWIICSFGLGFVLLMLEDRMYDMFAYIIY
;
A
#
# COMPACT_ATOMS: atom_id res chain seq x y z
N MET A 1 -35.29 -13.24 -3.05
CA MET A 1 -34.22 -12.44 -2.41
C MET A 1 -32.91 -12.89 -3.00
N VAL A 2 -32.37 -12.15 -3.98
CA VAL A 2 -31.02 -12.41 -4.49
C VAL A 2 -30.06 -11.79 -3.49
N THR A 3 -29.49 -12.61 -2.62
CA THR A 3 -28.32 -12.20 -1.84
C THR A 3 -27.19 -12.00 -2.84
N ARG A 4 -26.99 -10.75 -3.29
CA ARG A 4 -25.77 -10.34 -3.99
C ARG A 4 -24.62 -10.48 -3.00
N ASN A 5 -24.13 -11.71 -2.84
CA ASN A 5 -22.79 -11.99 -2.36
C ASN A 5 -21.81 -11.61 -3.48
N ASP A 6 -21.84 -10.34 -3.91
CA ASP A 6 -20.78 -9.76 -4.72
C ASP A 6 -19.57 -9.72 -3.79
N SER A 7 -18.86 -10.85 -3.73
CA SER A 7 -17.62 -10.95 -2.99
C SER A 7 -16.73 -9.83 -3.47
N LEU A 8 -16.41 -8.87 -2.60
CA LEU A 8 -15.44 -7.81 -2.88
C LEU A 8 -14.15 -8.39 -3.47
N TRP A 9 -13.78 -9.60 -3.03
CA TRP A 9 -12.71 -10.45 -3.54
C TRP A 9 -12.81 -10.83 -5.03
N LYS A 10 -14.02 -10.90 -5.58
CA LYS A 10 -14.31 -11.27 -6.98
C LYS A 10 -14.41 -10.05 -7.90
N THR A 11 -14.76 -8.89 -7.34
CA THR A 11 -14.84 -7.61 -8.05
C THR A 11 -13.50 -6.85 -8.03
N LEU A 12 -12.61 -7.19 -7.08
CA LEU A 12 -11.27 -6.63 -7.00
C LEU A 12 -10.42 -7.03 -8.22
N ASP A 13 -9.82 -6.03 -8.86
CA ASP A 13 -8.89 -6.25 -9.96
C ASP A 13 -7.52 -6.69 -9.43
N TRP A 14 -7.33 -8.02 -9.42
CA TRP A 14 -6.09 -8.67 -9.03
C TRP A 14 -4.90 -8.32 -9.92
N VAL A 15 -5.12 -7.92 -11.18
CA VAL A 15 -4.04 -7.47 -12.07
C VAL A 15 -3.49 -6.14 -11.56
N THR A 16 -4.37 -5.20 -11.24
CA THR A 16 -3.98 -3.91 -10.65
C THR A 16 -3.25 -4.09 -9.32
N ILE A 17 -3.75 -4.96 -8.43
CA ILE A 17 -3.05 -5.28 -7.17
C ILE A 17 -1.65 -5.88 -7.46
N GLY A 18 -1.55 -6.81 -8.40
CA GLY A 18 -0.28 -7.45 -8.77
C GLY A 18 0.77 -6.44 -9.27
N ILE A 19 0.36 -5.51 -10.14
CA ILE A 19 1.23 -4.45 -10.65
C ILE A 19 1.66 -3.52 -9.50
N TYR A 20 0.73 -3.13 -8.62
CA TYR A 20 1.03 -2.30 -7.45
C TYR A 20 2.08 -2.95 -6.54
N LEU A 21 1.93 -4.24 -6.23
CA LEU A 21 2.90 -4.99 -5.41
C LEU A 21 4.28 -5.05 -6.08
N LEU A 22 4.33 -5.29 -7.39
CA LEU A 22 5.59 -5.36 -8.14
C LEU A 22 6.32 -4.00 -8.11
N LEU A 23 5.59 -2.91 -8.30
CA LEU A 23 6.15 -1.55 -8.23
C LEU A 23 6.69 -1.23 -6.83
N ILE A 24 5.97 -1.63 -5.77
CA ILE A 24 6.44 -1.45 -4.38
C ILE A 24 7.74 -2.20 -4.14
N VAL A 25 7.80 -3.49 -4.51
CA VAL A 25 8.99 -4.31 -4.30
C VAL A 25 10.16 -3.77 -5.13
N GLY A 26 9.93 -3.42 -6.39
CA GLY A 26 10.96 -2.82 -7.26
C GLY A 26 11.46 -1.46 -6.76
N GLY A 27 10.56 -0.58 -6.33
CA GLY A 27 10.89 0.72 -5.75
C GLY A 27 11.68 0.57 -4.45
N TRP A 28 11.27 -0.37 -3.60
CA TRP A 28 11.98 -0.72 -2.38
C TRP A 28 13.42 -1.18 -2.65
N PHE A 29 13.59 -2.14 -3.58
CA PHE A 29 14.92 -2.60 -3.99
C PHE A 29 15.78 -1.46 -4.55
N SER A 30 15.19 -0.52 -5.31
CA SER A 30 15.89 0.65 -5.83
C SER A 30 16.40 1.57 -4.70
N VAL A 31 15.57 1.84 -3.68
CA VAL A 31 15.95 2.65 -2.51
C VAL A 31 17.04 1.97 -1.69
N CYS A 32 16.91 0.66 -1.46
CA CYS A 32 17.90 -0.15 -0.74
C CYS A 32 19.24 -0.17 -1.48
N GLY A 33 19.24 -0.33 -2.81
CA GLY A 33 20.44 -0.32 -3.64
C GLY A 33 21.14 1.03 -3.69
N ALA A 34 20.37 2.13 -3.78
CA ALA A 34 20.92 3.49 -3.77
C ALA A 34 21.49 3.92 -2.40
N SER A 35 21.06 3.26 -1.33
CA SER A 35 21.46 3.57 0.05
C SER A 35 22.47 2.57 0.62
N TYR A 36 23.07 1.72 -0.23
CA TYR A 36 23.99 0.66 0.19
C TYR A 36 25.34 1.26 0.63
N ASP A 37 25.48 1.50 1.94
CA ASP A 37 26.73 1.90 2.57
C ASP A 37 27.41 0.68 3.22
N TYR A 38 28.66 0.41 2.84
CA TYR A 38 29.43 -0.77 3.23
C TYR A 38 29.98 -0.55 4.66
N GLY A 39 29.17 -0.76 5.70
CA GLY A 39 29.65 -0.51 7.07
C GLY A 39 28.83 -1.16 8.18
N ASP A 40 27.52 -0.94 8.22
CA ASP A 40 26.68 -1.40 9.32
C ASP A 40 25.50 -2.24 8.82
N ARG A 41 25.48 -3.49 9.29
CA ARG A 41 24.44 -4.47 8.97
C ARG A 41 23.23 -4.22 9.83
N ASP A 42 22.43 -3.22 9.50
CA ASP A 42 21.07 -3.17 10.02
C ASP A 42 20.05 -2.86 8.92
N PHE A 43 19.70 -3.91 8.18
CA PHE A 43 18.64 -3.87 7.17
C PHE A 43 17.26 -3.63 7.81
N PHE A 44 17.18 -3.78 9.13
CA PHE A 44 16.01 -3.49 9.98
C PHE A 44 16.18 -2.22 10.84
N ASP A 45 17.27 -1.46 10.70
CA ASP A 45 17.37 -0.19 11.41
C ASP A 45 16.48 0.86 10.72
N PHE A 46 15.41 1.22 11.43
CA PHE A 46 14.43 2.23 11.07
C PHE A 46 15.03 3.64 10.93
N SER A 47 16.27 3.86 11.35
CA SER A 47 17.01 5.11 11.14
C SER A 47 17.45 5.31 9.67
N THR A 48 17.68 4.21 8.95
CA THR A 48 18.18 4.25 7.57
C THR A 48 17.12 4.73 6.57
N ARG A 49 17.57 5.28 5.43
CA ARG A 49 16.67 5.73 4.33
C ARG A 49 15.80 4.59 3.81
N ALA A 50 16.37 3.38 3.72
CA ALA A 50 15.63 2.17 3.44
C ALA A 50 14.59 1.93 4.54
N GLY A 51 14.98 1.74 5.79
CA GLY A 51 14.06 1.47 6.91
C GLY A 51 12.85 2.42 6.97
N LYS A 52 13.05 3.73 6.76
CA LYS A 52 11.95 4.70 6.67
C LYS A 52 10.97 4.41 5.54
N GLN A 53 11.45 4.12 4.33
CA GLN A 53 10.58 3.75 3.20
C GLN A 53 9.74 2.48 3.53
N PHE A 54 10.21 1.59 4.41
CA PHE A 54 9.49 0.35 4.75
C PHE A 54 8.25 0.69 5.54
N VAL A 55 8.43 1.57 6.52
CA VAL A 55 7.37 2.06 7.40
C VAL A 55 6.30 2.76 6.56
N TRP A 56 6.70 3.57 5.58
CA TRP A 56 5.77 4.21 4.65
C TRP A 56 5.01 3.20 3.78
N ILE A 57 5.67 2.16 3.29
CA ILE A 57 5.01 1.09 2.54
C ILE A 57 3.98 0.36 3.41
N ILE A 58 4.35 -0.03 4.64
CA ILE A 58 3.42 -0.69 5.59
C ILE A 58 2.24 0.23 5.92
N CYS A 59 2.50 1.51 6.19
CA CYS A 59 1.47 2.50 6.47
C CYS A 59 0.49 2.64 5.29
N SER A 60 1.03 2.67 4.06
CA SER A 60 0.22 2.71 2.83
C SER A 60 -0.66 1.48 2.68
N PHE A 61 -0.17 0.27 2.99
CA PHE A 61 -1.01 -0.93 3.00
C PHE A 61 -2.14 -0.86 4.02
N GLY A 62 -1.86 -0.36 5.23
CA GLY A 62 -2.88 -0.16 6.26
C GLY A 62 -3.96 0.82 5.81
N LEU A 63 -3.56 1.97 5.27
CA LEU A 63 -4.50 2.95 4.72
C LEU A 63 -5.28 2.41 3.53
N GLY A 64 -4.62 1.73 2.59
CA GLY A 64 -5.26 1.08 1.45
C GLY A 64 -6.31 0.06 1.86
N PHE A 65 -6.05 -0.72 2.92
CA PHE A 65 -7.02 -1.65 3.47
C PHE A 65 -8.24 -0.95 4.07
N VAL A 66 -8.02 0.13 4.84
CA VAL A 66 -9.12 0.94 5.40
C VAL A 66 -9.98 1.54 4.28
N LEU A 67 -9.35 2.05 3.21
CA LEU A 67 -10.06 2.57 2.05
C LEU A 67 -10.87 1.47 1.34
N LEU A 68 -10.30 0.28 1.14
CA LEU A 68 -11.04 -0.84 0.52
C LEU A 68 -12.22 -1.34 1.37
N MET A 69 -12.18 -1.12 2.69
CA MET A 69 -13.30 -1.44 3.60
C MET A 69 -14.36 -0.33 3.68
N LEU A 70 -14.07 0.85 3.14
CA LEU A 70 -14.99 1.98 3.15
C LEU A 70 -16.11 1.78 2.13
N GLU A 71 -17.34 2.16 2.50
CA GLU A 71 -18.50 2.10 1.60
C GLU A 71 -18.45 3.23 0.56
N ASP A 72 -19.00 3.00 -0.64
CA ASP A 72 -19.04 3.98 -1.75
C ASP A 72 -19.66 5.32 -1.32
N ARG A 73 -20.75 5.28 -0.54
CA ARG A 73 -21.44 6.49 -0.05
C ARG A 73 -20.60 7.37 0.87
N MET A 74 -19.63 6.78 1.59
CA MET A 74 -18.71 7.58 2.39
C MET A 74 -17.83 8.43 1.49
N TYR A 75 -17.40 7.92 0.33
CA TYR A 75 -16.61 8.68 -0.64
C TYR A 75 -17.40 9.89 -1.17
N ASP A 76 -18.68 9.73 -1.50
CA ASP A 76 -19.53 10.85 -1.97
C ASP A 76 -19.74 11.92 -0.89
N MET A 77 -19.92 11.52 0.36
CA MET A 77 -20.10 12.46 1.48
C MET A 77 -18.81 13.22 1.81
N PHE A 78 -17.66 12.54 1.80
CA PHE A 78 -16.36 13.17 2.04
C PHE A 78 -15.87 14.01 0.86
N ALA A 79 -16.31 13.73 -0.37
CA ALA A 79 -15.96 14.53 -1.55
C ALA A 79 -16.32 16.01 -1.38
N TYR A 80 -17.48 16.32 -0.77
CA TYR A 80 -17.89 17.70 -0.49
C TYR A 80 -17.01 18.45 0.52
N ILE A 81 -16.26 17.73 1.36
CA ILE A 81 -15.39 18.34 2.38
C ILE A 81 -13.95 18.44 1.86
N ILE A 82 -13.49 17.46 1.09
CA ILE A 82 -12.10 17.34 0.66
C ILE A 82 -11.85 18.07 -0.68
N TYR A 83 -12.83 18.11 -1.58
CA TYR A 83 -12.74 18.76 -2.90
C TYR A 83 -13.35 20.16 -2.87
#